data_AF-A0A842MU94-F1
#
_entry.id   AF-A0A842MU94-F1
#
_cell.length_a   1.000
_cell.length_b   1.000
_cell.length_c   1.000
_cell.angle_alpha   90.00
_cell.angle_beta   90.00
_cell.angle_gamma   90.00
#
_symmetry.space_group_name_H-M   'P 1'
#
loop_
_entity.id
_entity.type
_entity.pdbx_description
1 polymer ?
#
loop_
_entity_poly.entity_id
_entity_poly.type
_entity_poly.pdbx_seq_one_letter_code
_entity_poly.pdbx_strand_id
1 'polypeptide(L)'
;MAEAYVCKVTSVGQITLPKEIRDELNIRGEDFIILEKIGETYFIKKVGGEKSILNKIRAKVKKSGITREKLARILEETSEDMWRKMHESLR
;
A
#
# COMPACT_ATOMS: atom_id res chain seq x y z
N MET A 1 -29.31 2.88 14.35
CA MET A 1 -29.47 1.45 14.68
C MET A 1 -28.15 0.77 14.36
N ALA A 2 -27.64 -0.09 15.23
CA ALA A 2 -26.43 -0.85 14.91
C ALA A 2 -26.84 -2.08 14.12
N GLU A 3 -26.45 -2.15 12.84
CA GLU A 3 -26.59 -3.37 12.06
C GLU A 3 -25.43 -4.32 12.41
N ALA A 4 -25.76 -5.55 12.80
CA ALA A 4 -24.79 -6.57 13.15
C ALA A 4 -24.86 -7.70 12.13
N TYR A 5 -23.73 -8.03 11.52
CA TYR A 5 -23.59 -9.15 10.60
C TYR A 5 -22.88 -10.31 11.29
N VAL A 6 -23.56 -11.45 11.42
CA VAL A 6 -22.94 -12.67 11.97
C VAL A 6 -22.28 -13.44 10.84
N CYS A 7 -20.95 -13.54 10.88
CA CYS A 7 -20.16 -14.26 9.88
C CYS A 7 -19.52 -15.50 10.49
N LYS A 8 -19.48 -16.60 9.73
CA LYS A 8 -18.72 -17.78 10.10
C LYS A 8 -17.22 -17.53 9.91
N VAL A 9 -16.44 -17.86 10.93
CA VAL A 9 -14.98 -17.94 10.82
C VAL A 9 -14.62 -19.23 10.08
N THR A 10 -13.78 -19.13 9.04
CA THR A 10 -13.30 -20.30 8.31
C THR A 10 -12.35 -21.13 9.17
N SER A 11 -12.06 -22.37 8.77
CA SER A 11 -11.12 -23.24 9.48
C SER A 11 -9.71 -22.67 9.63
N VAL A 12 -9.32 -21.75 8.74
CA VAL A 12 -8.03 -21.06 8.75
C VAL A 12 -8.06 -19.69 9.44
N GLY A 13 -9.17 -19.35 10.11
CA GLY A 13 -9.30 -18.10 10.87
C GLY A 13 -9.67 -16.86 10.04
N GLN A 14 -10.17 -17.03 8.81
CA GLN A 14 -10.60 -15.90 7.97
C GLN A 14 -12.08 -15.58 8.18
N ILE A 15 -12.45 -14.31 7.95
CA ILE A 15 -13.85 -13.86 7.92
C ILE A 15 -14.12 -13.31 6.52
N THR A 16 -15.25 -13.70 5.93
CA THR A 16 -15.67 -13.16 4.62
C THR A 16 -16.51 -11.92 4.85
N LEU A 17 -16.12 -10.79 4.26
CA LEU A 17 -16.96 -9.59 4.23
C LEU A 17 -18.11 -9.80 3.23
N PRO A 18 -19.40 -9.70 3.64
CA PRO A 18 -20.56 -9.71 2.75
C PRO A 18 -20.50 -8.62 1.69
N LYS A 19 -21.26 -8.78 0.60
CA LYS A 19 -21.21 -7.87 -0.55
C LYS A 19 -21.62 -6.45 -0.15
N GLU A 20 -22.66 -6.35 0.66
CA GLU A 20 -23.27 -5.13 1.17
C GLU A 20 -22.22 -4.29 1.92
N ILE A 21 -21.52 -4.92 2.87
CA ILE A 21 -20.46 -4.27 3.66
C ILE A 21 -19.27 -3.87 2.78
N ARG A 22 -18.90 -4.69 1.78
CA ARG A 22 -17.82 -4.33 0.84
C ARG A 22 -18.17 -3.12 0.01
N ASP A 23 -19.41 -3.02 -0.45
CA ASP A 23 -19.90 -1.92 -1.28
C ASP A 23 -19.95 -0.62 -0.45
N GLU A 24 -20.43 -0.68 0.80
CA GLU A 24 -20.43 0.45 1.74
C GLU A 24 -19.03 0.96 2.08
N LEU A 25 -18.09 0.05 2.36
CA LEU A 25 -16.69 0.40 2.65
C LEU A 25 -15.86 0.65 1.38
N ASN A 26 -16.46 0.50 0.20
CA ASN A 26 -15.82 0.58 -1.12
C ASN A 26 -14.52 -0.25 -1.20
N ILE A 27 -14.55 -1.49 -0.70
CA ILE A 27 -13.41 -2.41 -0.66
C ILE A 27 -13.40 -3.29 -1.92
N ARG A 28 -12.27 -3.31 -2.62
CA ARG A 28 -12.00 -4.20 -3.76
C ARG A 28 -10.94 -5.24 -3.42
N GLY A 29 -10.79 -6.27 -4.27
CA GLY A 29 -9.92 -7.44 -3.99
C GLY A 29 -8.43 -7.14 -3.76
N GLU A 30 -7.95 -5.95 -4.13
CA GLU A 30 -6.57 -5.53 -3.88
C GLU A 30 -6.44 -4.56 -2.69
N ASP A 31 -7.56 -4.13 -2.09
CA ASP A 31 -7.55 -3.12 -1.01
C ASP A 31 -7.08 -3.74 0.30
N PHE A 32 -6.30 -2.97 1.05
CA PHE A 32 -5.90 -3.32 2.40
C PHE A 32 -6.89 -2.73 3.41
N ILE A 33 -7.16 -3.49 4.47
CA ILE A 33 -7.96 -3.09 5.61
C ILE A 33 -7.10 -3.09 6.88
N ILE A 34 -7.35 -2.16 7.77
CA ILE A 34 -6.78 -2.14 9.12
C ILE A 34 -7.83 -2.69 10.08
N LEU A 35 -7.38 -3.55 11.00
CA LEU A 35 -8.13 -3.97 12.17
C LEU A 35 -7.60 -3.20 13.38
N GLU A 36 -8.45 -2.36 13.97
CA GLU A 36 -8.09 -1.52 15.11
C GLU A 36 -8.85 -1.98 16.36
N LYS A 37 -8.13 -2.32 17.43
CA LYS A 37 -8.73 -2.80 18.68
C LYS A 37 -9.11 -1.62 19.57
N ILE A 38 -10.36 -1.59 20.02
CA ILE A 38 -10.85 -0.65 21.05
C ILE A 38 -11.62 -1.48 22.09
N GLY A 39 -11.04 -1.59 23.30
CA GLY A 39 -11.56 -2.51 24.32
C GLY A 39 -11.58 -3.95 23.79
N GLU A 40 -12.74 -4.60 23.87
CA GLU A 40 -12.96 -5.97 23.38
C GLU A 40 -13.49 -6.03 21.93
N THR A 41 -13.51 -4.91 21.21
CA THR A 41 -14.04 -4.82 19.84
C THR A 41 -12.94 -4.50 18.83
N TYR A 42 -13.03 -5.09 17.63
CA TYR A 42 -12.18 -4.73 16.49
C TYR A 42 -12.99 -3.93 15.47
N PHE A 43 -12.47 -2.78 15.07
CA PHE A 43 -12.99 -1.94 14.00
C PHE A 43 -12.24 -2.23 12.71
N ILE A 44 -12.98 -2.37 11.62
CA ILE A 44 -12.41 -2.55 10.28
C ILE A 44 -12.49 -1.23 9.55
N LYS A 45 -11.35 -0.72 9.08
CA LYS A 45 -11.29 0.48 8.24
C LYS A 45 -10.52 0.21 6.95
N LYS A 46 -11.04 0.70 5.83
CA LYS A 46 -10.28 0.73 4.58
C LYS A 46 -9.06 1.65 4.74
N VAL A 47 -7.90 1.21 4.27
CA VAL A 47 -6.73 2.09 4.19
C VAL A 47 -6.96 3.10 3.07
N GLY A 48 -7.37 4.32 3.44
CA GLY A 48 -7.41 5.46 2.55
C GLY A 48 -6.06 6.17 2.54
N GLY A 49 -5.35 6.18 1.40
CA GLY A 49 -4.16 7.03 1.27
C GLY A 49 -3.18 6.69 0.15
N GLU A 50 -2.81 5.43 -0.07
CA GLU A 50 -1.60 5.16 -0.87
C GLU A 50 -1.83 4.63 -2.27
N LYS A 51 -2.99 4.03 -2.54
CA LYS A 51 -3.26 3.46 -3.86
C LYS A 51 -3.24 4.48 -4.98
N SER A 52 -3.70 5.71 -4.75
CA SER A 52 -3.62 6.75 -5.78
C SER A 52 -2.18 7.12 -6.10
N ILE A 53 -1.29 7.14 -5.10
CA ILE A 53 0.11 7.52 -5.25
C ILE A 53 0.87 6.37 -5.90
N LEU A 54 0.73 5.14 -5.40
CA LEU A 54 1.34 3.95 -5.98
C LEU A 54 0.84 3.71 -7.42
N ASN A 55 -0.44 3.93 -7.70
CA ASN A 55 -0.97 3.84 -9.07
C ASN A 55 -0.43 4.96 -9.97
N LYS A 56 -0.31 6.20 -9.46
CA LYS A 56 0.32 7.31 -10.20
C LYS A 56 1.80 7.03 -10.48
N ILE A 57 2.54 6.49 -9.51
CA ILE A 57 3.94 6.08 -9.65
C ILE A 57 4.02 4.96 -10.68
N ARG A 58 3.22 3.90 -10.57
CA ARG A 58 3.20 2.78 -11.51
C ARG A 58 2.85 3.24 -12.93
N ALA A 59 1.89 4.15 -13.09
CA ALA A 59 1.54 4.75 -14.38
C ALA A 59 2.68 5.58 -14.97
N LYS A 60 3.34 6.42 -14.15
CA LYS A 60 4.53 7.20 -14.57
C LYS A 60 5.70 6.30 -14.97
N VAL A 61 5.99 5.26 -14.19
CA VAL A 61 7.08 4.30 -14.45
C VAL A 61 6.81 3.51 -15.73
N LYS A 62 5.56 3.07 -15.96
CA LYS A 62 5.17 2.44 -17.23
C LYS A 62 5.34 3.39 -18.42
N LYS A 63 4.92 4.65 -18.28
CA LYS A 63 5.06 5.66 -19.35
C LYS A 63 6.51 6.04 -19.63
N SER A 64 7.39 6.01 -18.63
CA SER A 64 8.80 6.35 -18.80
C SER A 64 9.65 5.22 -19.40
N GLY A 65 9.11 4.00 -19.50
CA GLY A 65 9.85 2.84 -20.01
C GLY A 65 11.08 2.47 -19.16
N ILE A 66 11.10 2.87 -17.88
CA ILE A 66 12.19 2.52 -16.98
C ILE A 66 12.18 1.00 -16.75
N THR A 67 13.30 0.36 -17.07
CA THR A 67 13.57 -1.03 -16.69
C THR A 67 14.35 -1.08 -15.39
N ARG A 68 14.40 -2.26 -14.77
CA ARG A 68 15.10 -2.45 -13.49
C ARG A 68 16.60 -2.21 -13.64
N GLU A 69 17.16 -2.62 -14.77
CA GLU A 69 18.57 -2.44 -15.12
C GLU A 69 18.91 -0.97 -15.34
N LYS A 70 18.00 -0.23 -15.98
CA LYS A 70 18.14 1.22 -16.18
C LYS A 70 18.06 1.98 -14.85
N LEU A 71 17.15 1.58 -13.97
CA LEU A 71 17.01 2.17 -12.64
C LEU A 71 18.27 1.92 -11.78
N ALA A 72 18.81 0.69 -11.82
CA ALA A 72 20.03 0.34 -11.10
C ALA A 72 21.22 1.20 -11.52
N ARG A 73 21.42 1.37 -12.84
CA ARG A 73 22.47 2.25 -13.39
C ARG A 73 22.36 3.69 -12.90
N ILE A 74 21.16 4.27 -12.96
CA ILE A 74 20.93 5.66 -12.51
C ILE A 74 21.26 5.81 -11.01
N LEU A 75 20.88 4.83 -10.18
CA LEU A 75 21.17 4.86 -8.75
C LEU A 75 22.67 4.76 -8.45
N GLU A 76 23.39 3.94 -9.21
CA GLU A 76 24.83 3.76 -9.08
C GLU A 76 25.57 5.06 -9.44
N GLU A 77 25.27 5.63 -10.61
CA GLU A 77 25.81 6.94 -11.06
C GLU A 77 25.50 8.06 -10.06
N THR A 78 24.26 8.15 -9.58
CA THR A 78 23.85 9.18 -8.60
C THR A 78 24.58 9.00 -7.26
N SER A 79 24.80 7.75 -6.84
CA SER A 79 25.51 7.45 -5.60
C SER A 79 26.97 7.87 -5.71
N GLU A 80 27.64 7.53 -6.80
CA GLU A 80 29.03 7.96 -7.05
C GLU A 80 29.16 9.48 -7.08
N ASP A 81 28.24 10.18 -7.74
CA ASP A 81 28.22 11.64 -7.81
C ASP A 81 28.02 12.28 -6.43
N MET A 82 27.13 11.72 -5.60
CA MET A 82 26.93 12.19 -4.23
C MET A 82 28.17 11.97 -3.37
N TRP A 83 28.82 10.80 -3.49
CA TRP A 83 30.04 10.49 -2.78
C TRP A 83 31.19 11.43 -3.15
N ARG A 84 31.38 11.73 -4.45
CA ARG A 84 32.38 12.72 -4.91
C ARG A 84 32.12 14.11 -4.35
N LYS A 85 30.87 14.60 -4.43
CA LYS A 85 30.49 15.90 -3.88
C LYS A 85 30.71 16.00 -2.38
N MET A 86 30.39 14.96 -1.62
CA MET A 86 30.68 14.96 -0.19
C MET A 86 32.18 14.98 0.10
N HIS A 87 32.98 14.21 -0.63
CA HIS A 87 34.44 14.22 -0.48
C HIS A 87 35.08 15.57 -0.87
N GLU A 88 34.55 16.27 -1.87
CA GLU A 88 34.97 17.61 -2.23
C GLU A 88 34.58 18.66 -1.19
N SER A 89 33.44 18.49 -0.52
CA SER A 89 32.97 19.40 0.54
C SER A 89 33.70 19.25 1.89
N LEU A 90 34.46 18.16 2.06
CA LEU A 90 35.24 17.83 3.26
C LEU A 90 36.74 18.17 3.12
N ARG A 91 37.13 18.82 2.01
CA ARG A 91 38.48 19.35 1.75
C ARG A 91 38.47 20.87 1.87
#